data_AF-A0A355FGE3-F1
#
_entry.id   AF-A0A355FGE3-F1
#
_cell.length_a   1.000
_cell.length_b   1.000
_cell.length_c   1.000
_cell.angle_alpha   90.00
_cell.angle_beta   90.00
_cell.angle_gamma   90.00
#
_symmetry.space_group_name_H-M   'P 1'
#
loop_
_entity.id
_entity.type
_entity.pdbx_description
1 polymer ?
#
loop_
_entity_poly.entity_id
_entity_poly.type
_entity_poly.pdbx_seq_one_letter_code
_entity_poly.pdbx_strand_id
1 'polypeptide(L)' 'MNSTNKPYRDFSEFLSLHFPYKVQKISINAGFTCPNRDGSKGRGGCTYCNNQSFSPGYGKPEKSVANQL' A
#
# COMPACT_ATOMS: atom_id res chain seq x y z
N MET A 1 -6.09 29.31 -6.66
CA MET A 1 -5.24 28.94 -7.81
C MET A 1 -5.81 27.66 -8.41
N ASN A 2 -6.64 27.79 -9.44
CA ASN A 2 -7.30 26.67 -10.09
C ASN A 2 -6.29 25.95 -10.99
N SER A 3 -5.95 24.71 -10.64
CA SER A 3 -5.02 23.85 -11.38
C SER A 3 -5.74 23.26 -12.60
N THR A 4 -5.98 24.06 -13.63
CA THR A 4 -6.75 23.64 -14.83
C THR A 4 -5.89 23.12 -15.98
N ASN A 5 -4.57 22.94 -15.79
CA ASN A 5 -3.68 22.48 -16.86
C ASN A 5 -2.75 21.34 -16.43
N LYS A 6 -3.26 20.38 -15.66
CA LYS A 6 -2.57 19.09 -15.45
C LYS A 6 -2.98 18.12 -16.56
N PRO A 7 -2.04 17.40 -17.20
CA PRO A 7 -2.38 16.41 -18.23
C PRO A 7 -3.12 15.18 -17.68
N TYR A 8 -3.03 14.95 -16.37
CA TYR A 8 -3.70 13.84 -15.66
C TYR A 8 -4.17 14.30 -14.28
N ARG A 9 -5.21 13.64 -13.76
CA ARG A 9 -5.63 13.78 -12.35
C ARG A 9 -4.73 12.94 -11.47
N ASP A 10 -4.30 13.51 -10.35
CA ASP A 10 -3.69 12.70 -9.31
C ASP A 10 -4.74 11.87 -8.58
N PHE A 11 -4.29 10.82 -7.89
CA PHE A 11 -5.20 9.88 -7.25
C PHE A 11 -6.07 10.55 -6.15
N SER A 12 -5.55 11.58 -5.48
CA SER A 12 -6.31 12.30 -4.46
C SER A 12 -7.44 13.11 -5.08
N GLU A 13 -7.16 13.79 -6.19
CA GLU A 13 -8.17 14.52 -6.96
C GLU A 13 -9.26 13.56 -7.48
N PHE A 14 -8.85 12.43 -8.07
CA PHE A 14 -9.79 11.39 -8.48
C PHE A 14 -10.72 10.96 -7.34
N LEU A 15 -10.16 10.62 -6.18
CA LEU A 15 -10.97 10.19 -5.02
C LEU A 15 -11.91 11.29 -4.52
N SER A 16 -11.46 12.54 -4.47
CA SER A 16 -12.28 13.67 -4.01
C SER A 16 -13.53 13.93 -4.86
N LEU A 17 -13.51 13.51 -6.13
CA LEU A 17 -14.65 13.65 -7.04
C LEU A 17 -15.67 12.52 -6.89
N HIS A 18 -15.27 11.38 -6.34
CA HIS A 18 -16.12 10.18 -6.24
C HIS A 18 -16.70 9.97 -4.84
N PHE A 19 -16.06 10.51 -3.80
CA PHE A 19 -16.48 10.31 -2.42
C PHE A 19 -16.73 11.65 -1.73
N PRO A 20 -17.83 11.78 -0.96
CA PRO A 20 -18.13 13.00 -0.21
C PRO A 20 -17.24 13.20 1.02
N TYR A 21 -16.26 12.31 1.23
CA TYR A 21 -15.36 12.30 2.38
C TYR A 21 -13.91 12.12 1.94
N LYS A 22 -12.97 12.49 2.82
CA LYS A 22 -11.55 12.25 2.59
C LYS A 22 -11.26 10.76 2.60
N VAL A 23 -10.69 10.25 1.52
CA VAL A 23 -10.27 8.85 1.40
C VAL A 23 -8.79 8.73 1.74
N GLN A 24 -8.44 7.74 2.57
CA GLN A 24 -7.06 7.43 2.94
C GLN A 24 -6.74 5.98 2.65
N LYS A 25 -5.51 5.72 2.20
CA LYS A 25 -4.98 4.35 2.05
C LYS A 25 -4.46 3.89 3.40
N ILE A 26 -4.93 2.74 3.85
CA ILE A 26 -4.47 2.08 5.08
C ILE A 26 -3.80 0.77 4.69
N SER A 27 -2.57 0.56 5.18
CA SER A 27 -1.87 -0.70 4.97
C SER A 27 -2.41 -1.76 5.92
N ILE A 28 -2.74 -2.94 5.38
CA ILE A 28 -3.18 -4.12 6.13
C ILE A 28 -2.16 -5.24 5.92
N ASN A 29 -1.76 -5.88 7.01
CA ASN A 29 -0.92 -7.07 6.99
C ASN A 29 -1.79 -8.33 6.98
N ALA A 30 -1.89 -8.98 5.82
CA ALA A 30 -2.67 -10.21 5.65
C ALA A 30 -1.88 -11.51 5.95
N GLY A 31 -0.67 -11.41 6.51
CA GLY A 31 0.18 -12.57 6.80
C GLY A 31 0.85 -13.21 5.57
N PHE A 32 0.74 -12.58 4.39
CA PHE A 32 1.38 -13.08 3.18
C PHE A 32 2.86 -12.72 3.12
N THR A 33 3.61 -13.55 2.43
CA THR A 33 5.00 -13.29 2.05
C THR A 33 5.15 -13.39 0.54
N CYS A 34 6.19 -12.74 0.00
CA CYS A 34 6.48 -12.79 -1.43
C CYS A 34 7.14 -14.13 -1.78
N PRO A 35 6.63 -14.88 -2.76
CA PRO A 35 7.15 -16.21 -3.10
C PRO A 35 8.59 -16.19 -3.66
N ASN A 36 9.04 -15.03 -4.13
CA ASN A 36 10.44 -14.84 -4.54
C ASN A 36 11.37 -14.60 -3.34
N ARG A 37 10.83 -14.13 -2.21
CA ARG A 37 11.56 -13.89 -0.96
C ARG A 37 11.54 -15.11 -0.05
N ASP A 38 10.43 -15.83 0.01
CA ASP A 38 10.28 -17.01 0.86
C ASP A 38 10.95 -18.28 0.29
N GLY A 39 11.37 -18.27 -0.97
CA GLY A 39 12.04 -19.40 -1.62
C GLY A 39 11.15 -20.28 -2.50
N SER A 40 9.83 -20.13 -2.44
CA SER A 40 8.87 -21.05 -3.07
C SER A 40 8.80 -20.93 -4.60
N LYS A 41 9.08 -19.75 -5.16
CA LYS A 41 9.11 -19.49 -6.62
C LYS A 41 10.40 -18.87 -7.13
N GLY A 42 11.29 -18.43 -6.23
CA GLY A 42 12.57 -17.82 -6.57
C GLY A 42 13.54 -17.85 -5.39
N ARG A 43 14.76 -17.33 -5.57
CA ARG A 43 15.77 -17.24 -4.50
C ARG A 43 16.24 -15.80 -4.36
N GLY A 44 16.40 -15.33 -3.12
CA GLY A 44 17.00 -14.02 -2.81
C GLY A 44 16.08 -12.79 -2.93
N GLY A 45 14.86 -12.94 -3.47
CA GLY A 45 13.95 -11.81 -3.71
C GLY A 45 14.33 -10.97 -4.95
N CYS A 46 13.54 -9.93 -5.23
CA CYS A 46 13.85 -9.01 -6.33
C CYS A 46 14.98 -8.05 -5.93
N THR A 47 15.88 -7.72 -6.85
CA THR A 47 17.02 -6.80 -6.62
C THR A 47 16.61 -5.42 -6.11
N TYR A 48 15.39 -4.97 -6.42
CA TYR A 48 14.83 -3.70 -5.99
C TYR A 48 13.93 -3.81 -4.74
N CYS A 49 13.67 -5.02 -4.21
CA CYS A 49 12.66 -5.21 -3.19
C CYS A 49 13.23 -5.00 -1.77
N ASN A 50 12.79 -3.93 -1.11
CA ASN A 50 12.89 -3.80 0.35
C ASN A 50 11.49 -3.77 0.99
N ASN A 51 10.98 -4.95 1.40
CA ASN A 51 9.62 -5.07 1.96
C ASN A 51 9.41 -4.24 3.25
N GLN A 52 10.47 -4.00 4.01
CA GLN A 52 10.39 -3.19 5.23
C GLN A 52 10.08 -1.71 4.92
N SER A 53 10.55 -1.19 3.78
CA SER A 53 10.26 0.21 3.39
C SER A 53 8.80 0.45 3.02
N PHE A 54 8.05 -0.60 2.66
CA PHE A 54 6.63 -0.51 2.31
C PHE A 54 5.70 -0.83 3.49
N SER A 55 6.24 -1.42 4.55
CA SER A 55 5.47 -1.85 5.72
C SER A 55 5.53 -0.77 6.80
N PRO A 56 4.42 -0.10 7.14
CA PRO A 56 4.43 0.87 8.23
C PRO A 56 4.69 0.18 9.57
N GLY A 57 5.25 0.92 10.53
CA GLY A 57 5.59 0.38 11.86
C GLY A 57 4.39 -0.20 12.63
N TYR A 58 3.16 0.25 12.31
CA TYR A 58 1.91 -0.26 12.87
C TYR A 58 1.38 -1.53 12.16
N GLY A 59 1.95 -1.93 11.02
CA GLY A 59 1.54 -3.09 10.22
C GLY A 59 2.18 -4.40 10.67
N LYS A 60 2.55 -4.54 11.93
CA LYS A 60 3.13 -5.79 12.46
C LYS A 60 2.06 -6.88 12.55
N PRO A 61 2.41 -8.16 12.35
CA PRO A 61 1.47 -9.29 12.38
C PRO A 61 1.05 -9.67 13.81
N GLU A 62 0.92 -8.70 14.71
CA GLU A 62 0.53 -8.89 16.11
C GLU A 62 -1.00 -8.99 16.27
N LYS A 63 -1.76 -8.42 15.32
CA LYS A 63 -3.22 -8.42 15.32
C LYS A 63 -3.75 -9.19 14.11
N SER A 64 -4.87 -9.90 14.30
CA SER A 64 -5.63 -10.46 13.18
C SER A 64 -6.07 -9.35 12.21
N VAL A 65 -6.31 -9.69 10.95
CA VAL A 65 -6.71 -8.73 9.91
C VAL A 65 -7.92 -7.89 10.34
N ALA A 66 -8.90 -8.51 11.00
CA ALA A 66 -10.10 -7.84 11.49
C ALA A 66 -9.82 -6.77 12.58
N ASN A 67 -8.67 -6.86 13.27
CA ASN A 67 -8.30 -6.01 14.40
C ASN A 67 -7.17 -5.01 14.07
N GLN A 68 -6.80 -4.82 12.80
CA GLN A 68 -5.71 -3.93 12.38
C GLN A 68 -6.11 -2.47 12.13
N LEU A 69 -7.38 -2.13 12.33
CA LEU A 69 -7.92 -0.76 12.28
C LEU A 69 -8.24 -0.28 13.70
#